data_AF-A0A1Y0IJG5-F1
#
_entry.id   AF-A0A1Y0IJG5-F1
#
_cell.length_a   1.000
_cell.length_b   1.000
_cell.length_c   1.000
_cell.angle_alpha   90.00
_cell.angle_beta   90.00
_cell.angle_gamma   90.00
#
_symmetry.space_group_name_H-M   'P 1'
#
loop_
_entity.id
_entity.type
_entity.pdbx_description
1 polymer ?
#
loop_
_entity_poly.entity_id
_entity_poly.type
_entity_poly.pdbx_seq_one_letter_code
_entity_poly.pdbx_strand_id
1 'polypeptide(L)'
;MKGVLITALVLAGILLISNVDKGVERYARDRIQVMVGPGTPLETVVQEFESARVIDEEKGIVGIPENETMFYVRKFEREHSVMFASQIPMPPEFKWSVYQSRLKKMIQNYTAGDLPRARQSVRGRHSAASGRLCGLGTPVQQGYKLAKIGADVRLSETITGGGAILDGK
;
A
#
# COMPACT_ATOMS: atom_id res chain seq x y z
N MET A 1 -13.68 -5.95 -48.03
CA MET A 1 -12.53 -5.32 -47.32
C MET A 1 -12.95 -4.24 -46.31
N LYS A 2 -13.91 -3.37 -46.60
CA LYS A 2 -14.36 -2.30 -45.68
C LYS A 2 -14.83 -2.81 -44.29
N GLY A 3 -15.57 -3.93 -44.26
CA GLY A 3 -16.06 -4.51 -43.01
C GLY A 3 -14.95 -4.98 -42.04
N VAL A 4 -13.86 -5.55 -42.58
CA VAL A 4 -12.72 -6.00 -41.75
C VAL A 4 -12.03 -4.82 -41.08
N LEU A 5 -11.92 -3.69 -41.78
CA LEU A 5 -11.26 -2.49 -41.27
C LEU A 5 -12.07 -1.84 -40.14
N ILE A 6 -13.39 -1.81 -40.27
CA ILE A 6 -14.30 -1.33 -39.22
C ILE A 6 -14.18 -2.21 -37.97
N THR A 7 -14.24 -3.54 -38.13
CA THR A 7 -14.11 -4.47 -37.00
C THR A 7 -12.77 -4.34 -36.30
N ALA A 8 -11.67 -4.23 -37.05
CA ALA A 8 -10.34 -4.03 -36.48
C ALA A 8 -10.24 -2.72 -35.68
N LEU A 9 -10.86 -1.64 -36.18
CA LEU A 9 -10.83 -0.33 -35.53
C LEU A 9 -11.66 -0.31 -34.24
N VAL A 10 -12.82 -0.98 -34.23
CA VAL A 10 -13.64 -1.17 -33.03
C VAL A 10 -12.88 -2.00 -31.98
N LEU A 11 -12.24 -3.09 -32.38
CA LEU A 11 -11.43 -3.91 -31.49
C LEU A 11 -10.25 -3.11 -30.90
N ALA A 12 -9.56 -2.31 -31.71
CA ALA A 12 -8.50 -1.42 -31.25
C ALA A 12 -9.03 -0.38 -30.25
N GLY A 13 -10.20 0.22 -30.51
CA GLY A 13 -10.84 1.18 -29.61
C GLY A 13 -11.20 0.57 -28.26
N ILE A 14 -11.83 -0.61 -28.24
CA ILE A 14 -12.15 -1.34 -27.00
C ILE A 14 -10.88 -1.68 -26.24
N LEU A 15 -9.84 -2.14 -26.93
CA LEU A 15 -8.55 -2.46 -26.31
C LEU A 15 -7.91 -1.22 -25.69
N LEU A 16 -7.95 -0.07 -26.36
CA LEU A 16 -7.40 1.17 -25.82
C LEU A 16 -8.14 1.61 -24.55
N ILE A 17 -9.47 1.65 -24.60
CA ILE A 17 -10.34 2.08 -23.49
C ILE A 17 -10.22 1.14 -22.29
N SER A 18 -10.22 -0.18 -22.53
CA SER A 18 -10.09 -1.20 -21.48
C SER A 18 -8.76 -1.12 -20.72
N ASN A 19 -7.75 -0.45 -21.29
CA ASN A 19 -6.42 -0.33 -20.72
C ASN A 19 -6.07 1.07 -20.20
N VAL A 20 -7.01 2.04 -20.22
CA VAL A 20 -6.76 3.44 -19.80
C VAL A 20 -6.24 3.52 -18.37
N ASP A 21 -6.72 2.63 -17.50
CA ASP A 21 -6.29 2.49 -16.11
C ASP A 21 -4.76 2.28 -15.97
N LYS A 22 -4.12 1.66 -16.97
CA LYS A 22 -2.66 1.43 -16.97
C LYS A 22 -1.85 2.71 -17.11
N GLY A 23 -2.43 3.78 -17.66
CA GLY A 23 -1.79 5.09 -17.78
C GLY A 23 -1.96 5.97 -16.54
N VAL A 24 -2.79 5.56 -15.59
CA VAL A 24 -3.06 6.33 -14.36
C VAL A 24 -2.02 5.98 -13.30
N GLU A 25 -1.26 6.98 -12.88
CA GLU A 25 -0.39 6.88 -11.72
C GLU A 25 -1.12 7.33 -10.47
N ARG A 26 -1.02 6.54 -9.40
CA ARG A 26 -1.64 6.84 -8.10
C ARG A 26 -0.63 6.93 -6.96
N TYR A 27 0.64 6.66 -7.24
CA TYR A 27 1.70 6.54 -6.24
C TYR A 27 2.98 7.20 -6.75
N ALA A 28 3.70 7.85 -5.83
CA ALA A 28 5.03 8.39 -6.09
C ALA A 28 5.99 7.27 -6.49
N ARG A 29 6.80 7.51 -7.53
CA ARG A 29 7.77 6.53 -8.05
C ARG A 29 9.15 6.70 -7.44
N ASP A 30 9.41 7.87 -6.90
CA ASP A 30 10.68 8.37 -6.38
C ASP A 30 10.64 8.52 -4.84
N ARG A 31 9.48 8.29 -4.20
CA ARG A 31 9.31 8.52 -2.75
C ARG A 31 8.50 7.43 -2.10
N ILE A 32 8.90 7.10 -0.88
CA ILE A 32 8.21 6.18 0.01
C ILE A 32 8.09 6.81 1.39
N GLN A 33 7.05 6.40 2.11
CA GLN A 33 6.89 6.74 3.51
C GLN A 33 7.40 5.57 4.34
N VAL A 34 8.32 5.86 5.26
CA VAL A 34 8.93 4.90 6.18
C VAL A 34 8.74 5.41 7.60
N MET A 35 8.22 4.55 8.47
CA MET A 35 8.04 4.82 9.88
C MET A 35 8.97 3.89 10.66
N VAL A 36 9.86 4.48 11.45
CA VAL A 36 10.89 3.78 12.21
C VAL A 36 10.43 3.60 13.65
N GLY A 37 10.89 2.53 14.29
CA GLY A 37 10.63 2.25 15.70
C GLY A 37 11.22 3.30 16.65
N PRO A 38 10.70 3.37 17.88
CA PRO A 38 11.21 4.31 18.88
C PRO A 38 12.68 4.02 19.19
N GLY A 39 13.53 5.06 19.13
CA GLY A 39 14.96 4.97 19.49
C GLY A 39 15.93 4.78 18.32
N THR A 40 15.44 4.65 17.08
CA THR A 40 16.30 4.64 15.88
C THR A 40 15.96 5.82 14.98
N PRO A 41 16.92 6.72 14.67
CA PRO A 41 16.67 7.82 13.76
C PRO A 41 16.55 7.31 12.31
N LEU A 42 15.70 7.96 11.51
CA LEU A 42 15.44 7.55 10.13
C LEU A 42 16.71 7.61 9.28
N GLU A 43 17.56 8.59 9.53
CA GLU A 43 18.83 8.75 8.84
C GLU A 43 19.74 7.54 8.96
N THR A 44 19.83 6.92 10.16
CA THR A 44 20.66 5.73 10.37
C THR A 44 20.14 4.53 9.58
N VAL A 45 18.81 4.35 9.53
CA VAL A 45 18.23 3.27 8.73
C VAL A 45 18.48 3.51 7.25
N VAL A 46 18.32 4.74 6.77
CA VAL A 46 18.50 5.08 5.34
C VAL A 46 19.96 5.00 4.90
N GLN A 47 20.93 5.26 5.78
CA GLN A 47 22.36 5.12 5.46
C GLN A 47 22.78 3.70 5.08
N GLU A 48 22.04 2.67 5.51
CA GLU A 48 22.27 1.28 5.10
C GLU A 48 21.86 1.02 3.63
N PHE A 49 21.18 1.97 3.00
CA PHE A 49 20.72 1.90 1.62
C PHE A 49 21.43 2.98 0.78
N GLU A 50 22.50 2.60 0.07
CA GLU A 50 23.35 3.54 -0.72
C GLU A 50 22.58 4.47 -1.67
N SER A 51 21.44 4.01 -2.21
CA SER A 51 20.65 4.78 -3.18
C SER A 51 19.45 5.51 -2.58
N ALA A 52 19.20 5.37 -1.28
CA ALA A 52 18.09 6.04 -0.60
C ALA A 52 18.57 7.33 0.08
N ARG A 53 17.70 8.34 0.14
CA ARG A 53 18.02 9.64 0.77
C ARG A 53 16.84 10.11 1.58
N VAL A 54 17.07 10.64 2.77
CA VAL A 54 16.00 11.26 3.56
C VAL A 54 15.61 12.58 2.90
N ILE A 55 14.32 12.76 2.61
CA ILE A 55 13.77 14.01 2.06
C ILE A 55 13.14 14.84 3.18
N ASP A 56 12.38 14.18 4.06
CA ASP A 56 11.67 14.81 5.17
C ASP A 56 11.61 13.80 6.33
N GLU A 57 12.38 14.07 7.37
CA GLU A 57 12.47 13.18 8.54
C GLU A 57 11.19 13.20 9.37
N GLU A 58 10.56 14.37 9.52
CA GLU A 58 9.33 14.54 10.33
C GLU A 58 8.15 13.75 9.75
N LYS A 59 8.05 13.72 8.41
CA LYS A 59 6.99 12.97 7.71
C LYS A 59 7.38 11.53 7.39
N GLY A 60 8.61 11.13 7.67
CA GLY A 60 9.15 9.82 7.33
C GLY A 60 9.30 9.60 5.82
N ILE A 61 9.60 10.64 5.04
CA ILE A 61 9.69 10.54 3.57
C ILE A 61 11.12 10.26 3.16
N VAL A 62 11.30 9.15 2.45
CA VAL A 62 12.57 8.72 1.89
C VAL A 62 12.49 8.74 0.36
N GLY A 63 13.45 9.41 -0.25
CA GLY A 63 13.71 9.42 -1.68
C GLY A 63 14.44 8.15 -2.11
N ILE A 64 14.01 7.58 -3.22
CA ILE A 64 14.53 6.32 -3.77
C ILE A 64 14.66 6.42 -5.30
N PRO A 65 15.42 5.52 -5.93
CA PRO A 65 15.48 5.42 -7.39
C PRO A 65 14.10 5.24 -8.02
N GLU A 66 13.89 5.94 -9.13
CA GLU A 66 12.61 5.92 -9.84
C GLU A 66 12.27 4.49 -10.30
N ASN A 67 11.00 4.09 -10.15
CA ASN A 67 10.48 2.77 -10.54
C ASN A 67 10.95 1.58 -9.68
N GLU A 68 11.70 1.82 -8.60
CA GLU A 68 12.11 0.78 -7.64
C GLU A 68 11.29 0.80 -6.35
N THR A 69 10.19 1.54 -6.32
CA THR A 69 9.34 1.75 -5.12
C THR A 69 8.95 0.46 -4.41
N MET A 70 8.48 -0.55 -5.13
CA MET A 70 8.11 -1.85 -4.52
C MET A 70 9.32 -2.64 -4.00
N PHE A 71 10.48 -2.47 -4.61
CA PHE A 71 11.70 -3.13 -4.18
C PHE A 71 12.17 -2.53 -2.84
N TYR A 72 12.24 -1.21 -2.74
CA TYR A 72 12.60 -0.53 -1.51
C TYR A 72 11.57 -0.72 -0.40
N VAL A 73 10.26 -0.64 -0.68
CA VAL A 73 9.23 -0.92 0.34
C VAL A 73 9.45 -2.29 0.98
N ARG A 74 9.66 -3.33 0.17
CA ARG A 74 9.94 -4.69 0.68
C ARG A 74 11.27 -4.80 1.41
N LYS A 75 12.26 -3.99 1.02
CA LYS A 75 13.58 -3.99 1.67
C LYS A 75 13.48 -3.34 3.05
N PHE A 76 12.79 -2.21 3.16
CA PHE A 76 12.51 -1.54 4.44
C PHE A 76 11.58 -2.37 5.33
N GLU A 77 10.54 -3.03 4.79
CA GLU A 77 9.66 -3.93 5.58
C GLU A 77 10.40 -5.12 6.21
N ARG A 78 11.58 -5.49 5.69
CA ARG A 78 12.41 -6.57 6.26
C ARG A 78 13.38 -6.07 7.33
N GLU A 79 13.55 -4.77 7.43
CA GLU A 79 14.47 -4.17 8.38
C GLU A 79 13.84 -4.14 9.77
N HIS A 80 14.55 -4.61 10.78
CA HIS A 80 13.98 -4.79 12.13
C HIS A 80 13.60 -3.46 12.79
N SER A 81 14.29 -2.39 12.40
CA SER A 81 14.06 -1.04 12.93
C SER A 81 12.85 -0.35 12.28
N VAL A 82 12.32 -0.87 11.17
CA VAL A 82 11.21 -0.26 10.44
C VAL A 82 9.88 -0.87 10.88
N MET A 83 8.98 -0.04 11.38
CA MET A 83 7.63 -0.48 11.75
C MET A 83 6.72 -0.58 10.53
N PHE A 84 6.89 0.32 9.56
CA PHE A 84 6.02 0.41 8.40
C PHE A 84 6.74 1.08 7.23
N ALA A 85 6.58 0.54 6.03
CA ALA A 85 6.99 1.19 4.80
C ALA A 85 5.86 1.12 3.77
N SER A 86 5.57 2.23 3.10
CA SER A 86 4.50 2.29 2.10
C SER A 86 4.78 3.28 0.98
N GLN A 87 4.04 3.14 -0.11
CA GLN A 87 4.08 4.09 -1.21
C GLN A 87 3.26 5.32 -0.88
N ILE A 88 3.77 6.49 -1.25
CA ILE A 88 3.05 7.74 -1.02
C ILE A 88 1.96 7.87 -2.09
N PRO A 89 0.68 7.96 -1.71
CA PRO A 89 -0.39 8.20 -2.67
C PRO A 89 -0.25 9.60 -3.25
N MET A 90 -0.45 9.71 -4.56
CA MET A 90 -0.49 10.99 -5.28
C MET A 90 -1.86 11.15 -5.94
N PRO A 91 -2.30 12.39 -6.21
CA PRO A 91 -3.46 12.63 -7.04
C PRO A 91 -3.36 11.84 -8.36
N PRO A 92 -4.44 11.20 -8.81
CA PRO A 92 -4.40 10.38 -10.01
C PRO A 92 -4.08 11.25 -11.22
N GLU A 93 -2.94 10.99 -11.86
CA GLU A 93 -2.50 11.70 -13.06
C GLU A 93 -2.36 10.70 -14.22
N PHE A 94 -2.90 11.06 -15.39
CA PHE A 94 -2.77 10.24 -16.58
C PHE A 94 -1.52 10.66 -17.37
N LYS A 95 -0.58 9.72 -17.52
CA LYS A 95 0.67 9.95 -18.27
C LYS A 95 0.70 9.08 -19.52
N TRP A 96 0.67 9.73 -20.69
CA TRP A 96 0.66 9.05 -21.98
C TRP A 96 1.92 8.22 -22.24
N SER A 97 3.09 8.72 -21.84
CA SER A 97 4.37 8.01 -21.95
C SER A 97 4.34 6.65 -21.22
N VAL A 98 3.72 6.62 -20.05
CA VAL A 98 3.55 5.42 -19.22
C VAL A 98 2.58 4.45 -19.86
N TYR A 99 1.46 4.97 -20.36
CA TYR A 99 0.46 4.20 -21.09
C TYR A 99 1.07 3.47 -22.29
N GLN A 100 1.80 4.19 -23.16
CA GLN A 100 2.44 3.62 -24.34
C GLN A 100 3.51 2.58 -23.97
N SER A 101 4.35 2.86 -22.96
CA SER A 101 5.37 1.92 -22.49
C SER A 101 4.75 0.61 -21.99
N ARG A 102 3.66 0.69 -21.21
CA ARG A 102 2.95 -0.49 -20.70
C ARG A 102 2.20 -1.25 -21.80
N LEU A 103 1.62 -0.54 -22.77
CA LEU A 103 0.97 -1.15 -23.92
C LEU A 103 1.98 -1.91 -24.79
N LYS A 104 3.16 -1.32 -25.04
CA LYS A 104 4.25 -1.97 -25.78
C LYS A 104 4.72 -3.23 -25.07
N LYS A 105 4.99 -3.17 -23.76
CA LYS A 105 5.37 -4.34 -22.97
C LYS A 105 4.30 -5.43 -23.01
N MET A 106 3.03 -5.05 -22.95
CA MET A 106 1.93 -6.00 -23.03
C MET A 106 1.89 -6.72 -24.37
N ILE A 107 1.96 -5.99 -25.49
CA ILE A 107 2.01 -6.58 -26.84
C ILE A 107 3.24 -7.48 -26.97
N GLN A 108 4.41 -7.03 -26.50
CA GLN A 108 5.64 -7.83 -26.53
C GLN A 108 5.49 -9.14 -25.76
N ASN A 109 4.91 -9.10 -24.55
CA ASN A 109 4.68 -10.30 -23.74
C ASN A 109 3.68 -11.25 -24.42
N TYR A 110 2.60 -10.74 -25.01
CA TYR A 110 1.67 -11.54 -25.80
C TYR A 110 2.36 -12.22 -26.99
N THR A 111 3.20 -11.48 -27.73
CA THR A 111 3.94 -12.04 -28.88
C THR A 111 5.04 -13.01 -28.48
N ALA A 112 5.59 -12.88 -27.28
CA ALA A 112 6.60 -13.78 -26.72
C ALA A 112 6.00 -15.08 -26.16
N GLY A 113 4.67 -15.25 -26.19
CA GLY A 113 3.99 -16.40 -25.61
C GLY A 113 3.85 -16.35 -24.08
N ASP A 114 4.34 -15.28 -23.44
CA ASP A 114 4.13 -14.99 -22.03
C ASP A 114 2.73 -14.37 -21.85
N LEU A 115 1.72 -15.23 -21.95
CA LEU A 115 0.38 -14.90 -21.48
C LEU A 115 0.49 -14.44 -20.01
N PRO A 116 -0.17 -13.33 -19.63
CA PRO A 116 -0.17 -12.91 -18.24
C PRO A 116 -0.67 -14.08 -17.40
N ARG A 117 0.22 -14.71 -16.60
CA ARG A 117 -0.20 -15.62 -15.54
C ARG A 117 -1.25 -14.86 -14.74
N ALA A 118 -2.51 -15.24 -14.90
CA ALA A 118 -3.57 -14.77 -14.04
C ALA A 118 -3.06 -14.98 -12.62
N ARG A 119 -2.73 -13.89 -11.92
CA ARG A 119 -2.43 -13.96 -10.50
C ARG A 119 -3.68 -14.55 -9.90
N GLN A 120 -3.65 -15.85 -9.61
CA GLN A 120 -4.66 -16.48 -8.79
C GLN A 120 -4.66 -15.66 -7.50
N SER A 121 -5.74 -14.89 -7.34
CA SER A 121 -6.17 -14.33 -6.08
C SER A 121 -6.34 -15.53 -5.13
N VAL A 122 -5.26 -15.92 -4.44
CA VAL A 122 -5.34 -16.77 -3.27
C VAL A 122 -5.95 -15.90 -2.18
N ARG A 123 -7.28 -15.85 -2.18
CA ARG A 123 -8.08 -15.20 -1.15
C ARG A 123 -8.89 -16.31 -0.48
N GLY A 124 -8.38 -16.77 0.66
CA GLY A 124 -9.19 -17.40 1.71
C GLY A 124 -8.91 -18.87 2.00
N ARG A 125 -8.07 -19.09 3.03
CA ARG A 125 -8.22 -20.06 4.14
C ARG A 125 -8.82 -21.43 3.82
N HIS A 126 -8.11 -22.51 4.18
CA HIS A 126 -8.40 -23.21 5.44
C HIS A 126 -7.27 -24.19 5.78
N SER A 127 -6.79 -24.10 7.02
CA SER A 127 -6.01 -25.12 7.70
C SER A 127 -6.66 -26.49 7.56
N ALA A 128 -5.87 -27.46 7.14
CA ALA A 128 -6.05 -28.86 7.50
C ALA A 128 -4.70 -29.40 8.02
N ALA A 129 -4.16 -28.73 9.06
CA ALA A 129 -3.23 -29.38 9.98
C ALA A 129 -4.06 -30.24 10.92
N SER A 130 -4.39 -31.44 10.46
CA SER A 130 -4.87 -32.54 11.29
C SER A 130 -3.67 -33.09 12.05
N GLY A 131 -3.67 -32.98 13.38
CA GLY A 131 -2.79 -33.80 14.21
C GLY A 131 -2.35 -33.22 15.56
N ARG A 132 -3.26 -33.26 16.54
CA ARG A 132 -2.99 -33.39 18.00
C ARG A 132 -2.64 -32.13 18.81
N LEU A 133 -3.70 -31.59 19.42
CA LEU A 133 -3.92 -31.36 20.86
C LEU A 133 -2.69 -31.26 21.79
N CYS A 134 -2.52 -30.06 22.37
CA CYS A 134 -2.37 -29.71 23.81
C CYS A 134 -1.78 -28.28 23.85
N GLY A 135 -2.34 -27.22 24.46
CA GLY A 135 -3.53 -26.93 25.24
C GLY A 135 -3.49 -25.42 25.59
N LEU A 136 -4.66 -24.79 25.75
CA LEU A 136 -4.99 -23.49 26.39
C LEU A 136 -4.03 -22.27 26.20
N GLY A 137 -4.44 -21.08 25.74
CA GLY A 137 -5.77 -20.46 25.71
C GLY A 137 -5.81 -19.17 24.86
N THR A 138 -7.06 -18.78 24.59
CA THR A 138 -7.67 -17.63 23.86
C THR A 138 -7.01 -16.24 24.04
N PRO A 139 -7.24 -15.22 23.17
CA PRO A 139 -8.55 -14.89 22.58
C PRO A 139 -8.66 -14.30 21.14
N VAL A 140 -9.85 -14.55 20.58
CA VAL A 140 -10.78 -13.60 19.93
C VAL A 140 -10.40 -12.94 18.59
N GLN A 141 -11.16 -13.37 17.58
CA GLN A 141 -11.42 -12.69 16.31
C GLN A 141 -12.20 -11.37 16.45
N GLN A 142 -12.20 -10.63 15.34
CA GLN A 142 -13.18 -9.65 14.86
C GLN A 142 -12.72 -8.21 15.07
N GLY A 143 -12.82 -7.32 14.10
CA GLY A 143 -13.58 -7.36 12.86
C GLY A 143 -13.92 -5.91 12.52
N TYR A 144 -13.68 -5.54 11.29
CA TYR A 144 -14.01 -4.23 10.73
C TYR A 144 -15.53 -3.98 10.82
N LYS A 145 -15.94 -2.85 11.41
CA LYS A 145 -17.26 -2.22 11.25
C LYS A 145 -17.07 -0.71 11.40
N LEU A 146 -16.89 0.01 10.28
CA LEU A 146 -17.94 0.80 9.64
C LEU A 146 -18.67 1.74 10.62
N ALA A 147 -18.22 2.99 10.58
CA ALA A 147 -18.99 4.14 11.01
C ALA A 147 -20.32 4.21 10.24
N LYS A 148 -21.43 4.28 10.96
CA LYS A 148 -22.61 5.07 10.58
C LYS A 148 -23.62 5.13 11.72
N ILE A 149 -23.95 6.37 12.07
CA ILE A 149 -25.25 6.87 12.52
C ILE A 149 -25.68 6.47 13.93
N GLY A 150 -25.84 7.51 14.75
CA GLY A 150 -26.50 7.42 16.05
C GLY A 150 -26.19 8.65 16.87
N ALA A 151 -26.85 9.76 16.52
CA ALA A 151 -26.98 10.87 17.44
C ALA A 151 -27.54 10.32 18.76
N ASP A 152 -26.83 10.53 19.86
CA ASP A 152 -27.51 10.72 21.14
C ASP A 152 -26.69 11.68 21.99
N VAL A 153 -27.25 12.87 22.10
CA VAL A 153 -26.87 13.91 23.03
C VAL A 153 -27.33 13.44 24.40
N ARG A 154 -26.39 13.19 25.32
CA ARG A 154 -26.68 13.29 26.75
C ARG A 154 -25.60 14.08 27.47
N LEU A 155 -25.90 15.35 27.63
CA LEU A 155 -25.42 16.20 28.72
C LEU A 155 -25.89 15.63 30.07
N SER A 156 -24.98 15.53 31.03
CA SER A 156 -25.18 15.62 32.49
C SER A 156 -23.80 15.36 33.13
N GLU A 157 -23.04 16.39 33.52
CA GLU A 157 -22.94 16.85 34.93
C GLU A 157 -22.65 15.66 35.88
N THR A 158 -21.48 15.48 36.48
CA THR A 158 -20.92 16.25 37.64
C THR A 158 -19.51 15.67 37.96
N ILE A 159 -18.45 16.50 38.13
CA ILE A 159 -17.80 16.92 39.41
C ILE A 159 -17.35 15.73 40.28
N THR A 160 -16.16 15.55 40.87
CA THR A 160 -14.81 16.17 40.91
C THR A 160 -14.00 15.18 41.77
N GLY A 161 -12.71 14.98 41.49
CA GLY A 161 -11.89 14.09 42.33
C GLY A 161 -10.40 14.13 41.99
N GLY A 162 -9.84 15.34 41.92
CA GLY A 162 -8.40 15.56 41.83
C GLY A 162 -7.72 15.30 43.17
N GLY A 163 -6.52 14.73 43.10
CA GLY A 163 -5.67 14.45 44.25
C GLY A 163 -4.79 15.62 44.71
N ALA A 164 -4.29 15.43 45.93
CA ALA A 164 -3.13 16.04 46.61
C ALA A 164 -3.19 17.52 47.00
N ILE A 165 -3.11 17.82 48.31
CA ILE A 165 -2.23 18.85 48.93
C ILE A 165 -1.86 18.42 50.37
N LEU A 166 -0.60 18.69 50.72
CA LEU A 166 0.11 18.54 52.00
C LEU A 166 -0.29 19.59 53.05
N ASP A 167 -0.34 19.22 54.33
CA ASP A 167 -0.01 20.05 55.51
C ASP A 167 0.01 19.10 56.73
N GLY A 168 1.00 19.04 57.61
CA GLY A 168 1.62 20.16 58.32
C GLY A 168 1.16 20.10 59.79
N LYS A 169 1.85 19.31 60.63
CA LYS A 169 1.87 19.43 62.10
C LYS A 169 2.97 18.58 62.72
#